data_AF-A0AAD3W8L9-F1
#
_entry.id   AF-A0AAD3W8L9-F1
#
_cell.length_a   1.000
_cell.length_b   1.000
_cell.length_c   1.000
_cell.angle_alpha   90.00
_cell.angle_beta   90.00
_cell.angle_gamma   90.00
#
_symmetry.space_group_name_H-M   'P 1'
#
loop_
_entity.id
_entity.type
_entity.pdbx_description
1 polymer ?
#
loop_
_entity_poly.entity_id
_entity_poly.type
_entity_poly.pdbx_seq_one_letter_code
_entity_poly.pdbx_strand_id
1 'polypeptide(L)'
;MYDAIWTGVIRNPLGKGVRPLLILVSSCLMGFPCRYNGVIKDYPGLNDAISRVAVPVCPEVLGGLGIPRPPSEIMGGTGAQVQHGAARVVNVLGQDVTRAYLSGAQTALSIGMQAGCRIAVLKARSPACGAGSVYDGTFTGTLTAGDGVFAALLRTHGFKVYTEDEFQDALLSFNRQVTGAV
;
A
#
# COMPACT_ATOMS: atom_id res chain seq x y z
N MET A 1 -20.51 -9.43 11.96
CA MET A 1 -19.90 -10.78 12.03
C MET A 1 -18.37 -10.76 11.88
N TYR A 2 -17.73 -9.66 11.47
CA TYR A 2 -16.25 -9.54 11.39
C TYR A 2 -15.58 -8.87 12.62
N ASP A 3 -16.34 -8.30 13.56
CA ASP A 3 -15.79 -7.71 14.80
C ASP A 3 -15.05 -8.73 15.69
N ALA A 4 -15.35 -10.02 15.54
CA ALA A 4 -14.76 -11.07 16.35
C ALA A 4 -13.29 -11.38 15.99
N ILE A 5 -12.83 -11.07 14.77
CA ILE A 5 -11.46 -11.39 14.34
C ILE A 5 -10.45 -10.41 14.98
N TRP A 6 -10.85 -9.16 15.19
CA TRP A 6 -9.99 -8.13 15.78
C TRP A 6 -9.73 -8.31 17.28
N THR A 7 -10.63 -8.98 18.01
CA THR A 7 -10.51 -9.10 19.47
C THR A 7 -9.53 -10.19 19.91
N GLY A 8 -9.16 -11.13 19.04
CA GLY A 8 -8.33 -12.30 19.41
C GLY A 8 -6.84 -12.18 19.11
N VAL A 9 -6.44 -11.37 18.13
CA VAL A 9 -5.06 -11.40 17.57
C VAL A 9 -4.19 -10.22 18.04
N ILE A 10 -4.80 -9.07 18.34
CA ILE A 10 -4.11 -7.92 18.93
C ILE A 10 -4.82 -7.59 20.25
N ARG A 11 -4.21 -7.94 21.38
CA ARG A 11 -4.66 -7.43 22.69
C ARG A 11 -4.60 -5.92 22.62
N ASN A 12 -5.74 -5.25 22.68
CA ASN A 12 -5.79 -3.80 22.77
C ASN A 12 -5.16 -3.35 24.11
N PRO A 13 -3.94 -2.80 24.11
CA PRO A 13 -3.26 -2.44 25.35
C PRO A 13 -3.80 -1.12 25.94
N LEU A 14 -4.70 -0.42 25.23
CA LEU A 14 -5.20 0.91 25.56
C LEU A 14 -6.60 0.91 26.20
N GLY A 15 -7.17 -0.27 26.49
CA GLY A 15 -8.47 -0.41 27.17
C GLY A 15 -9.69 -0.42 26.22
N LYS A 16 -10.88 -0.74 26.77
CA LYS A 16 -12.12 -0.83 25.99
C LYS A 16 -12.48 0.55 25.41
N GLY A 17 -12.48 0.68 24.08
CA GLY A 17 -12.94 1.87 23.35
C GLY A 17 -11.86 2.65 22.59
N VAL A 18 -10.57 2.44 22.88
CA VAL A 18 -9.46 3.08 22.15
C VAL A 18 -8.97 2.12 21.07
N ARG A 19 -9.09 2.45 19.78
CA ARG A 19 -8.50 1.61 18.72
C ARG A 19 -6.99 1.83 18.69
N PRO A 20 -6.16 0.77 18.70
CA PRO A 20 -4.71 0.93 18.55
C PRO A 20 -4.45 1.60 17.20
N LEU A 21 -3.59 2.62 17.19
CA LEU A 21 -3.11 3.19 15.94
C LEU A 21 -2.23 2.16 15.25
N LEU A 22 -2.42 2.00 13.94
CA LEU A 22 -1.69 1.05 13.13
C LEU A 22 -1.21 1.71 11.83
N ILE A 23 -0.22 1.09 11.20
CA ILE A 23 0.37 1.52 9.94
C ILE A 23 -0.06 0.54 8.84
N LEU A 24 -0.60 1.04 7.75
CA LEU A 24 -0.91 0.22 6.58
C LEU A 24 0.37 -0.02 5.77
N VAL A 25 0.76 -1.27 5.54
CA VAL A 25 2.06 -1.57 4.95
C VAL A 25 1.89 -2.42 3.69
N SER A 26 2.65 -2.13 2.63
CA SER A 26 2.72 -3.05 1.48
C SER A 26 3.24 -4.42 1.92
N SER A 27 2.47 -5.49 1.73
CA SER A 27 2.81 -6.85 2.23
C SER A 27 4.20 -7.33 1.78
N CYS A 28 4.65 -6.96 0.58
CA CYS A 28 5.98 -7.35 0.10
C CYS A 28 7.15 -6.77 0.93
N LEU A 29 6.91 -5.68 1.66
CA LEU A 29 7.87 -5.09 2.59
C LEU A 29 7.96 -5.88 3.92
N MET A 30 6.94 -6.69 4.21
CA MET A 30 6.83 -7.52 5.41
C MET A 30 7.25 -8.98 5.16
N GLY A 31 7.95 -9.25 4.05
CA GLY A 31 8.44 -10.59 3.72
C GLY A 31 7.42 -11.53 3.07
N PHE A 32 6.21 -11.07 2.76
CA PHE A 32 5.24 -11.89 2.03
C PHE A 32 5.65 -12.03 0.55
N PRO A 33 5.55 -13.23 -0.05
CA PRO A 33 5.95 -13.50 -1.44
C PRO A 33 4.93 -12.97 -2.45
N CYS A 34 4.44 -11.73 -2.31
CA CYS A 34 3.35 -11.18 -3.11
C CYS A 34 3.79 -10.23 -4.24
N ARG A 35 5.10 -10.11 -4.49
CA ARG A 35 5.63 -9.38 -5.66
C ARG A 35 5.18 -10.06 -6.95
N TYR A 36 5.22 -9.33 -8.06
CA TYR A 36 4.82 -9.87 -9.37
C TYR A 36 5.58 -11.16 -9.74
N ASN A 37 6.84 -11.28 -9.31
CA ASN A 37 7.69 -12.44 -9.55
C ASN A 37 7.72 -13.47 -8.39
N GLY A 38 6.91 -13.27 -7.34
CA GLY A 38 6.90 -14.13 -6.16
C GLY A 38 8.15 -14.06 -5.28
N VAL A 39 9.14 -13.25 -5.63
CA VAL A 39 10.40 -13.14 -4.87
C VAL A 39 10.18 -12.38 -3.58
N ILE A 40 10.67 -12.93 -2.47
CA ILE A 40 10.78 -12.24 -1.19
C ILE A 40 12.02 -11.36 -1.24
N LYS A 41 11.88 -10.09 -0.82
CA LYS A 41 13.01 -9.19 -0.63
C LYS A 41 13.04 -8.77 0.83
N ASP A 42 14.22 -8.80 1.42
CA ASP A 42 14.43 -8.28 2.76
C ASP A 42 14.60 -6.76 2.74
N TYR A 43 14.10 -6.13 3.80
CA TYR A 43 14.17 -4.70 4.06
C TYR A 43 14.66 -4.53 5.50
N PRO A 44 15.98 -4.62 5.73
CA PRO A 44 16.55 -4.59 7.07
C PRO A 44 16.11 -3.35 7.86
N GLY A 45 15.78 -3.53 9.13
CA GLY A 45 15.32 -2.47 10.02
C GLY A 45 13.85 -2.06 9.85
N LEU A 46 13.29 -2.15 8.63
CA LEU A 46 11.87 -1.84 8.40
C LEU A 46 10.98 -2.84 9.15
N ASN A 47 11.17 -4.14 8.87
CA ASN A 47 10.31 -5.20 9.41
C ASN A 47 10.35 -5.23 10.94
N ASP A 48 11.55 -5.15 11.52
CA ASP A 48 11.74 -5.08 12.98
C ASP A 48 11.04 -3.86 13.60
N ALA A 49 11.09 -2.71 12.92
CA ALA A 49 10.55 -1.47 13.45
C ALA A 49 9.02 -1.36 13.36
N ILE A 50 8.39 -1.91 12.31
CA ILE A 50 6.95 -1.71 12.06
C ILE A 50 6.09 -2.96 12.23
N SER A 51 6.66 -4.17 12.28
CA SER A 51 5.89 -5.44 12.28
C SER A 51 4.81 -5.54 13.35
N ARG A 52 5.06 -5.00 14.54
CA ARG A 52 4.11 -5.03 15.67
C ARG A 52 2.89 -4.14 15.50
N VAL A 53 2.96 -3.19 14.57
CA VAL A 53 1.90 -2.20 14.29
C VAL A 53 1.46 -2.21 12.83
N ALA A 54 1.92 -3.18 12.04
CA ALA A 54 1.67 -3.27 10.61
C ALA A 54 0.34 -3.97 10.31
N VAL A 55 -0.42 -3.38 9.39
CA VAL A 55 -1.54 -4.01 8.69
C VAL A 55 -1.07 -4.28 7.25
N PRO A 56 -0.64 -5.51 6.93
CA PRO A 56 -0.09 -5.80 5.61
C PRO A 56 -1.21 -5.92 4.56
N VAL A 57 -1.05 -5.22 3.43
CA VAL A 57 -1.95 -5.31 2.27
C VAL A 57 -1.17 -5.40 0.96
N CYS A 58 -1.69 -6.17 0.01
CA CYS A 58 -1.22 -6.18 -1.37
C CYS A 58 -2.40 -5.87 -2.29
N PRO A 59 -2.53 -4.63 -2.79
CA PRO A 59 -3.66 -4.23 -3.64
C PRO A 59 -3.81 -5.14 -4.86
N GLU A 60 -2.70 -5.53 -5.50
CA GLU A 60 -2.71 -6.38 -6.69
C GLU A 60 -3.35 -7.75 -6.42
N VAL A 61 -2.99 -8.40 -5.31
CA VAL A 61 -3.55 -9.71 -4.92
C VAL A 61 -4.99 -9.58 -4.43
N LEU A 62 -5.29 -8.53 -3.64
CA LEU A 62 -6.67 -8.22 -3.23
C LEU A 62 -7.59 -7.92 -4.42
N GLY A 63 -7.01 -7.43 -5.53
CA GLY A 63 -7.67 -7.23 -6.80
C GLY A 63 -7.83 -8.49 -7.66
N GLY A 64 -7.33 -9.63 -7.19
CA GLY A 64 -7.45 -10.93 -7.86
C GLY A 64 -6.28 -11.29 -8.78
N LEU A 65 -5.19 -10.52 -8.81
CA LEU A 65 -4.01 -10.89 -9.61
C LEU A 65 -3.20 -12.01 -8.94
N GLY A 66 -2.70 -12.94 -9.75
CA GLY A 66 -1.91 -14.08 -9.30
C GLY A 66 -0.49 -13.74 -8.85
N ILE A 67 0.21 -14.77 -8.36
CA ILE A 67 1.64 -14.79 -8.09
C ILE A 67 2.20 -16.09 -8.69
N PRO A 68 3.12 -16.05 -9.67
CA PRO A 68 3.59 -14.85 -10.34
C PRO A 68 2.51 -14.21 -11.23
N ARG A 69 2.76 -12.98 -11.69
CA ARG A 69 1.97 -12.24 -12.69
C ARG A 69 2.89 -11.39 -13.57
N PRO A 70 2.50 -11.04 -14.80
CA PRO A 70 3.29 -10.15 -15.65
C PRO A 70 3.46 -8.76 -14.99
N PRO A 71 4.64 -8.12 -15.12
CA PRO A 71 4.82 -6.73 -14.71
C PRO A 71 3.78 -5.81 -15.34
N SER A 72 3.34 -4.81 -14.59
CA SER A 72 2.38 -3.82 -15.05
C SER A 72 2.88 -2.40 -14.79
N GLU A 73 2.49 -1.47 -15.64
CA GLU A 73 2.80 -0.04 -15.54
C GLU A 73 1.54 0.78 -15.81
N ILE A 74 1.53 2.03 -15.36
CA ILE A 74 0.45 2.96 -15.66
C ILE A 74 0.74 3.57 -17.03
N MET A 75 -0.17 3.38 -17.97
CA MET A 75 -0.07 3.97 -19.30
C MET A 75 -0.90 5.25 -19.39
N GLY A 76 -0.26 6.33 -19.84
CA GLY A 76 -0.93 7.60 -20.13
C GLY A 76 -1.20 8.49 -18.92
N GLY A 77 -0.55 8.25 -17.77
CA GLY A 77 -0.71 9.10 -16.60
C GLY A 77 -0.23 8.50 -15.28
N THR A 78 -0.92 8.88 -14.21
CA THR A 78 -0.65 8.49 -12.82
C THR A 78 -1.83 7.74 -12.20
N GLY A 79 -1.65 7.22 -10.99
CA GLY A 79 -2.70 6.51 -10.26
C GLY A 79 -3.96 7.34 -10.03
N ALA A 80 -3.83 8.66 -9.85
CA ALA A 80 -4.98 9.56 -9.74
C ALA A 80 -5.76 9.66 -11.07
N GLN A 81 -5.07 9.65 -12.22
CA GLN A 81 -5.73 9.65 -13.52
C GLN A 81 -6.40 8.31 -13.81
N VAL A 82 -5.84 7.19 -13.35
CA VAL A 82 -6.48 5.87 -13.42
C VAL A 82 -7.80 5.86 -12.63
N GLN A 83 -7.83 6.45 -11.43
CA GLN A 83 -9.07 6.54 -10.63
C GLN A 83 -10.18 7.32 -11.33
N HIS A 84 -9.82 8.31 -12.14
CA HIS A 84 -10.78 9.11 -12.91
C HIS A 84 -11.03 8.57 -14.33
N GLY A 85 -10.46 7.41 -14.69
CA GLY A 85 -10.64 6.81 -16.02
C GLY A 85 -9.88 7.50 -17.15
N ALA A 86 -8.93 8.38 -16.85
CA ALA A 86 -8.11 9.10 -17.84
C ALA A 86 -6.78 8.39 -18.17
N ALA A 87 -6.45 7.33 -17.43
CA ALA A 87 -5.29 6.47 -17.66
C ALA A 87 -5.66 5.02 -17.34
N ARG A 88 -4.78 4.08 -17.69
CA ARG A 88 -5.02 2.64 -17.50
C ARG A 88 -3.77 1.95 -16.95
N VAL A 89 -3.96 0.85 -16.25
CA VAL A 89 -2.87 -0.05 -15.86
C VAL A 89 -2.83 -1.21 -16.84
N VAL A 90 -1.71 -1.34 -17.55
CA VAL A 90 -1.51 -2.36 -18.58
C VAL A 90 -0.31 -3.19 -18.20
N ASN A 91 -0.37 -4.49 -18.46
CA ASN A 91 0.77 -5.37 -18.25
C ASN A 91 1.67 -5.46 -19.48
N VAL A 92 2.86 -6.02 -19.33
CA VAL A 92 3.84 -6.13 -20.43
C VAL A 92 3.35 -6.99 -21.60
N LEU A 93 2.29 -7.78 -21.41
CA LEU A 93 1.62 -8.56 -22.47
C LEU A 93 0.53 -7.75 -23.19
N GLY A 94 0.35 -6.47 -22.87
CA GLY A 94 -0.66 -5.59 -23.46
C GLY A 94 -2.06 -5.76 -22.87
N GLN A 95 -2.23 -6.53 -21.80
CA GLN A 95 -3.54 -6.75 -21.18
C GLN A 95 -3.88 -5.60 -20.23
N ASP A 96 -5.09 -5.06 -20.36
CA ASP A 96 -5.63 -4.07 -19.43
C ASP A 96 -6.04 -4.75 -18.13
N VAL A 97 -5.33 -4.41 -17.04
CA VAL A 97 -5.55 -4.95 -15.69
C VAL A 97 -6.09 -3.88 -14.73
N THR A 98 -6.55 -2.75 -15.26
CA THR A 98 -7.00 -1.57 -14.49
C THR A 98 -8.04 -1.92 -13.43
N ARG A 99 -9.02 -2.78 -13.78
CA ARG A 99 -10.08 -3.19 -12.85
C ARG A 99 -9.55 -3.87 -11.59
N ALA A 100 -8.53 -4.74 -11.74
CA ALA A 100 -7.92 -5.41 -10.61
C ALA A 100 -7.20 -4.41 -9.69
N TYR A 101 -6.47 -3.45 -10.26
CA TYR A 101 -5.80 -2.39 -9.51
C TYR A 101 -6.77 -1.50 -8.75
N LEU A 102 -7.87 -1.07 -9.38
CA LEU A 102 -8.91 -0.25 -8.74
C LEU A 102 -9.63 -1.00 -7.61
N SER A 103 -10.10 -2.23 -7.90
CA SER A 103 -10.80 -3.06 -6.90
C SER A 103 -9.90 -3.42 -5.72
N GLY A 104 -8.65 -3.75 -6.01
CA GLY A 104 -7.63 -4.05 -5.02
C GLY A 104 -7.28 -2.85 -4.13
N ALA A 105 -7.13 -1.66 -4.73
CA ALA A 105 -6.91 -0.42 -3.99
C ALA A 105 -8.08 -0.09 -3.06
N GLN A 106 -9.32 -0.22 -3.54
CA GLN A 106 -10.52 0.03 -2.73
C GLN A 106 -10.63 -0.95 -1.55
N THR A 107 -10.34 -2.23 -1.79
CA THR A 107 -10.33 -3.27 -0.75
C THR A 107 -9.25 -2.98 0.29
N ALA A 108 -8.04 -2.65 -0.15
CA ALA A 108 -6.92 -2.31 0.74
C ALA A 108 -7.18 -1.02 1.55
N LEU A 109 -7.81 -0.01 0.95
CA LEU A 109 -8.26 1.20 1.66
C LEU A 109 -9.27 0.83 2.75
N SER A 110 -10.27 0.02 2.42
CA SER A 110 -11.29 -0.41 3.38
C SER A 110 -10.67 -1.12 4.59
N ILE A 111 -9.72 -2.04 4.34
CA ILE A 111 -8.96 -2.72 5.39
C ILE A 111 -8.23 -1.70 6.28
N GLY A 112 -7.49 -0.77 5.68
CA GLY A 112 -6.75 0.26 6.41
C GLY A 112 -7.67 1.18 7.25
N MET A 113 -8.78 1.62 6.69
CA MET A 113 -9.76 2.45 7.40
C MET A 113 -10.41 1.71 8.56
N GLN A 114 -10.81 0.45 8.37
CA GLN A 114 -11.39 -0.39 9.42
C GLN A 114 -10.40 -0.64 10.56
N ALA A 115 -9.13 -0.85 10.22
CA ALA A 115 -8.03 -1.00 11.17
C ALA A 115 -7.65 0.31 11.89
N GLY A 116 -8.21 1.45 11.48
CA GLY A 116 -7.89 2.76 12.07
C GLY A 116 -6.57 3.36 11.58
N CYS A 117 -5.98 2.84 10.50
CA CYS A 117 -4.75 3.38 9.93
C CYS A 117 -4.96 4.81 9.39
N ARG A 118 -3.95 5.67 9.56
CA ARG A 118 -3.86 7.00 8.94
C ARG A 118 -2.50 7.26 8.29
N ILE A 119 -1.57 6.32 8.46
CA ILE A 119 -0.24 6.34 7.88
C ILE A 119 -0.10 5.06 7.06
N ALA A 120 0.55 5.17 5.90
CA ALA A 120 0.90 4.03 5.08
C ALA A 120 2.38 4.05 4.69
N VAL A 121 3.03 2.88 4.73
CA VAL A 121 4.38 2.64 4.21
C VAL A 121 4.28 1.69 3.03
N LEU A 122 4.49 2.22 1.83
CA LEU A 122 4.19 1.53 0.58
C LEU A 122 5.44 1.27 -0.25
N LYS A 123 5.39 0.21 -1.06
CA LYS A 123 6.50 -0.14 -1.96
C LYS A 123 6.66 0.93 -3.05
N ALA A 124 7.80 1.61 -3.08
CA ALA A 124 8.16 2.62 -4.06
C ALA A 124 8.08 2.09 -5.50
N ARG A 125 7.74 2.98 -6.45
CA ARG A 125 7.72 2.77 -7.92
C ARG A 125 6.68 1.78 -8.45
N SER A 126 5.95 1.07 -7.59
CA SER A 126 4.89 0.14 -8.02
C SER A 126 3.72 0.90 -8.67
N PRO A 127 3.09 0.36 -9.74
CA PRO A 127 1.86 0.93 -10.31
C PRO A 127 0.69 0.99 -9.30
N ALA A 128 0.67 0.16 -8.27
CA ALA A 128 -0.29 0.27 -7.17
C ALA A 128 0.26 1.17 -6.05
N CYS A 129 1.44 0.82 -5.54
CA CYS A 129 1.93 1.28 -4.24
C CYS A 129 2.95 2.43 -4.32
N GLY A 130 3.47 2.75 -5.50
CA GLY A 130 4.49 3.79 -5.66
C GLY A 130 3.99 5.14 -5.14
N ALA A 131 4.84 5.86 -4.41
CA ALA A 131 4.56 7.21 -3.95
C ALA A 131 5.65 8.14 -4.48
N GLY A 132 5.25 9.27 -5.05
CA GLY A 132 6.14 10.27 -5.67
C GLY A 132 6.73 9.88 -7.03
N SER A 133 6.95 8.59 -7.29
CA SER A 133 7.42 8.08 -8.58
C SER A 133 6.78 6.74 -8.96
N VAL A 134 6.55 6.57 -10.26
CA VAL A 134 6.10 5.33 -10.94
C VAL A 134 6.84 5.17 -12.26
N TYR A 135 6.81 3.99 -12.86
CA TYR A 135 7.28 3.79 -14.23
C TYR A 135 6.35 4.48 -15.24
N ASP A 136 6.92 4.95 -16.35
CA ASP A 136 6.25 5.83 -17.32
C ASP A 136 5.27 5.13 -18.30
N GLY A 137 5.12 3.81 -18.19
CA GLY A 137 4.21 3.03 -19.04
C GLY A 137 4.85 2.55 -20.35
N THR A 138 6.12 2.83 -20.58
CA THR A 138 6.86 2.38 -21.78
C THR A 138 7.56 1.04 -21.60
N PHE A 139 7.59 0.49 -20.38
CA PHE A 139 8.35 -0.73 -20.02
C PHE A 139 9.85 -0.63 -20.29
N THR A 140 10.40 0.59 -20.36
CA THR A 140 11.85 0.84 -20.54
C THR A 140 12.61 0.96 -19.21
N GLY A 141 11.90 0.93 -18.08
CA GLY A 141 12.46 1.19 -16.76
C GLY A 141 12.58 2.69 -16.41
N THR A 142 12.11 3.57 -17.29
CA THR A 142 12.06 5.02 -17.07
C THR A 142 11.03 5.37 -15.99
N LEU A 143 11.43 6.25 -15.07
CA LEU A 143 10.57 6.76 -14.00
C LEU A 143 10.00 8.12 -14.35
N THR A 144 8.77 8.36 -13.94
CA THR A 144 8.10 9.65 -14.00
C THR A 144 7.53 10.02 -12.63
N ALA A 145 7.30 11.31 -12.41
CA ALA A 145 6.67 11.79 -11.18
C ALA A 145 5.20 11.36 -11.12
N GLY A 146 4.78 10.84 -9.97
CA GLY A 146 3.41 10.40 -9.77
C GLY A 146 3.26 9.28 -8.76
N ASP A 147 2.04 9.14 -8.26
CA ASP A 147 1.66 8.05 -7.37
C ASP A 147 1.07 6.87 -8.15
N GLY A 148 1.19 5.67 -7.59
CA GLY A 148 0.44 4.49 -8.00
C GLY A 148 -1.03 4.59 -7.61
N VAL A 149 -1.87 3.71 -8.15
CA VAL A 149 -3.33 3.73 -7.99
C VAL A 149 -3.77 3.74 -6.53
N PHE A 150 -3.14 2.90 -5.70
CA PHE A 150 -3.48 2.78 -4.28
C PHE A 150 -2.90 3.94 -3.46
N ALA A 151 -1.66 4.35 -3.71
CA ALA A 151 -1.05 5.50 -3.04
C ALA A 151 -1.87 6.78 -3.26
N ALA A 152 -2.29 7.04 -4.51
CA ALA A 152 -3.17 8.16 -4.83
C ALA A 152 -4.51 8.08 -4.07
N LEU A 153 -5.11 6.89 -3.98
CA LEU A 153 -6.39 6.68 -3.29
C LEU A 153 -6.28 6.96 -1.78
N LEU A 154 -5.19 6.50 -1.17
CA LEU A 154 -4.92 6.75 0.24
C LEU A 154 -4.78 8.25 0.52
N ARG A 155 -4.05 9.00 -0.33
CA ARG A 155 -3.89 10.45 -0.19
C ARG A 155 -5.22 11.19 -0.26
N THR A 156 -6.11 10.83 -1.19
CA THR A 156 -7.44 11.46 -1.28
C THR A 156 -8.32 11.17 -0.07
N HIS A 157 -8.03 10.10 0.68
CA HIS A 157 -8.69 9.75 1.94
C HIS A 157 -7.91 10.21 3.19
N GLY A 158 -6.97 11.14 3.04
CA GLY A 158 -6.28 11.79 4.16
C GLY A 158 -5.18 10.96 4.82
N PHE A 159 -4.71 9.88 4.19
CA PHE A 159 -3.55 9.16 4.70
C PHE A 159 -2.25 9.92 4.40
N LYS A 160 -1.31 9.87 5.35
CA LYS A 160 0.09 10.18 5.08
C LYS A 160 0.75 8.95 4.47
N VAL A 161 1.26 9.09 3.25
CA VAL A 161 1.87 7.99 2.49
C VAL A 161 3.38 8.21 2.39
N TYR A 162 4.13 7.20 2.81
CA TYR A 162 5.59 7.11 2.79
C TYR A 162 6.02 5.90 1.98
N THR A 163 7.23 5.92 1.46
CA THR A 163 7.87 4.74 0.86
C THR A 163 8.69 3.95 1.89
N GLU A 164 9.21 2.78 1.49
CA GLU A 164 10.19 2.07 2.33
C GLU A 164 11.46 2.88 2.63
N ASP A 165 11.79 3.88 1.80
CA ASP A 165 12.98 4.72 2.00
C ASP A 165 12.73 5.81 3.05
N GLU A 166 11.46 6.07 3.39
CA GLU A 166 11.02 7.13 4.31
C GLU A 166 10.38 6.54 5.58
N PHE A 167 10.60 5.26 5.88
CA PHE A 167 9.89 4.56 6.95
C PHE A 167 10.18 5.11 8.35
N GLN A 168 11.36 5.71 8.56
CA GLN A 168 11.69 6.37 9.82
C GLN A 168 10.82 7.61 10.05
N ASP A 169 10.55 8.39 8.99
CA ASP A 169 9.63 9.53 9.06
C ASP A 169 8.19 9.08 9.28
N ALA A 170 7.81 7.94 8.70
CA ALA A 170 6.51 7.31 8.98
C ALA A 170 6.36 6.96 10.47
N LEU A 171 7.40 6.39 11.09
CA LEU A 171 7.45 6.07 12.52
C LEU A 171 7.41 7.32 13.40
N LEU A 172 8.15 8.37 13.04
CA LEU A 172 8.08 9.66 13.74
C LEU A 172 6.67 10.26 13.66
N SER A 173 6.05 10.23 12.48
CA SER A 173 4.65 10.68 12.32
C SER A 173 3.68 9.81 13.11
N PHE A 174 3.91 8.50 13.19
CA PHE A 174 3.09 7.57 13.95
C PHE A 174 3.18 7.85 15.46
N ASN A 175 4.39 8.02 15.98
CA ASN A 175 4.62 8.29 17.40
C ASN A 175 3.95 9.60 17.84
N ARG A 176 3.99 10.66 17.02
CA ARG A 176 3.25 11.91 17.28
C ARG A 176 1.74 11.70 17.38
N GLN A 177 1.16 10.84 16.54
CA GLN A 177 -0.27 10.51 16.60
C GLN A 177 -0.63 9.73 17.87
N VAL A 178 0.27 8.86 18.34
CA VAL A 178 0.05 8.04 19.56
C VAL A 178 0.19 8.86 20.84
N THR A 179 1.20 9.73 20.92
CA THR A 179 1.49 10.49 22.15
C THR A 179 0.70 11.78 22.29
N GLY A 180 0.02 12.24 21.23
CA GLY A 180 -0.67 13.53 21.21
C GLY A 180 0.29 14.73 21.30
N ALA A 181 1.60 14.51 21.12
CA ALA A 181 2.60 15.56 21.13
C ALA A 181 2.53 16.37 19.82
N VAL A 182 2.25 17.67 19.97
CA VAL A 182 2.26 18.68 18.90
C VAL A 182 3.69 19.09 18.59
#